data_AF-A0A382UTD2-F1
#
_entry.id   AF-A0A382UTD2-F1
#
_cell.length_a   1.000
_cell.length_b   1.000
_cell.length_c   1.000
_cell.angle_alpha   90.00
_cell.angle_beta   90.00
_cell.angle_gamma   90.00
#
_symmetry.space_group_name_H-M   'P 1'
#
loop_
_entity.id
_entity.type
_entity.pdbx_description
1 polymer ?
#
loop_
_entity_poly.entity_id
_entity_poly.type
_entity_poly.pdbx_seq_one_letter_code
_entity_poly.pdbx_strand_id
1 'polypeptide(L)'
;MDLSQFIIMKHELLLTIIAMVLLVAELVINDKKRILPIAILLFGLHTVLGFFGNQSGALFGGMYQTSGLIILMKNILNIGVFIVLLQSANWLTKAENLNKISEYFILLFSTLIGMNFMISSGEFLMFYLGLELATIPMAALVAYNTFNQKSAEAGV
;
A
#
# COMPACT_ATOMS: atom_id res chain seq x y z
N MET A 1 -2.84 -21.83 16.70
CA MET A 1 -1.98 -20.82 16.04
C MET A 1 -1.54 -19.86 17.11
N ASP A 2 -0.23 -19.68 17.28
CA ASP A 2 0.31 -18.67 18.18
C ASP A 2 0.31 -17.31 17.45
N LEU A 3 -0.13 -16.24 18.10
CA LEU A 3 -0.23 -14.91 17.48
C LEU A 3 1.15 -14.39 17.02
N SER A 4 2.22 -14.90 17.61
CA SER A 4 3.60 -14.64 17.21
C SER A 4 3.87 -14.96 15.74
N GLN A 5 3.17 -15.93 15.14
CA GLN A 5 3.38 -16.35 13.75
C GLN A 5 2.98 -15.28 12.73
N PHE A 6 2.07 -14.37 13.09
CA PHE A 6 1.68 -13.26 12.22
C PHE A 6 2.81 -12.26 11.98
N ILE A 7 3.88 -12.29 12.79
CA ILE A 7 5.06 -11.45 12.59
C ILE A 7 5.80 -11.76 11.28
N ILE A 8 5.56 -12.93 10.68
CA ILE A 8 6.07 -13.29 9.35
C ILE A 8 5.43 -12.39 8.28
N MET A 9 4.17 -11.97 8.45
CA MET A 9 3.45 -11.05 7.54
C MET A 9 3.54 -9.58 7.99
N LYS A 10 4.63 -9.20 8.65
CA LYS A 10 4.77 -7.86 9.23
C LYS A 10 4.59 -6.74 8.19
N HIS A 11 5.09 -6.93 6.97
CA HIS A 11 4.99 -5.91 5.91
C HIS A 11 3.53 -5.62 5.56
N GLU A 12 2.74 -6.66 5.30
CA GLU A 12 1.34 -6.54 4.95
C GLU A 12 0.54 -5.98 6.12
N LEU A 13 0.72 -6.52 7.32
CA LEU A 13 -0.03 -6.12 8.51
C LEU A 13 0.21 -4.66 8.89
N LEU A 14 1.47 -4.21 8.92
CA LEU A 14 1.79 -2.81 9.21
C LEU A 14 1.17 -1.87 8.18
N LEU A 15 1.25 -2.22 6.89
CA LEU A 15 0.70 -1.39 5.83
C LEU A 15 -0.83 -1.33 5.89
N THR A 16 -1.50 -2.45 6.17
CA THR A 16 -2.95 -2.49 6.39
C THR A 16 -3.36 -1.64 7.59
N ILE A 17 -2.63 -1.70 8.70
CA ILE A 17 -2.88 -0.84 9.87
C ILE A 17 -2.74 0.63 9.50
N ILE A 18 -1.70 1.00 8.75
CA ILE A 18 -1.50 2.38 8.30
C ILE A 18 -2.64 2.85 7.40
N ALA A 19 -3.08 2.01 6.45
CA ALA A 19 -4.21 2.32 5.58
C ALA A 19 -5.51 2.54 6.38
N MET A 20 -5.79 1.69 7.37
CA MET A 20 -6.93 1.83 8.27
C MET A 20 -6.85 3.10 9.12
N VAL A 21 -5.66 3.42 9.66
CA VAL A 21 -5.44 4.65 10.43
C VAL A 21 -5.69 5.88 9.55
N LEU A 22 -5.24 5.88 8.30
CA LEU A 22 -5.51 7.00 7.38
C LEU A 22 -6.99 7.14 7.02
N LEU A 23 -7.69 6.02 6.84
CA LEU A 23 -9.14 6.02 6.58
C LEU A 23 -9.92 6.60 7.79
N VAL A 24 -9.55 6.24 9.01
CA VAL A 24 -10.15 6.83 10.21
C VAL A 24 -9.76 8.31 10.35
N ALA A 25 -8.49 8.65 10.09
CA ALA A 25 -8.01 10.03 10.14
C ALA A 25 -8.74 10.92 9.14
N GLU A 26 -9.12 10.40 7.98
CA GLU A 26 -9.94 11.10 7.01
C GLU A 26 -11.30 11.54 7.58
N LEU A 27 -11.97 10.68 8.37
CA LEU A 27 -13.27 11.01 8.96
C LEU A 27 -13.17 12.09 10.04
N VAL A 28 -12.03 12.18 10.73
CA VAL A 28 -11.83 13.10 11.86
C VAL A 28 -11.20 14.42 11.44
N ILE A 29 -10.32 14.42 10.42
CA ILE A 29 -9.56 15.59 10.00
C ILE A 29 -10.32 16.36 8.92
N ASN A 30 -10.70 17.59 9.25
CA ASN A 30 -11.33 18.54 8.33
C ASN A 30 -10.35 19.09 7.29
N ASP A 31 -9.11 19.40 7.70
CA ASP A 31 -8.07 19.91 6.79
C ASP A 31 -7.26 18.75 6.19
N LYS A 32 -7.67 18.31 5.00
CA LYS A 32 -7.08 17.17 4.28
C LYS A 32 -5.59 17.34 3.98
N LYS A 33 -5.06 18.58 3.95
CA LYS A 33 -3.62 18.82 3.77
C LYS A 33 -2.77 18.23 4.89
N ARG A 34 -3.34 18.07 6.09
CA ARG A 34 -2.64 17.47 7.24
C ARG A 34 -2.47 15.96 7.11
N ILE A 35 -3.27 15.30 6.26
CA ILE A 35 -3.18 13.86 6.02
C ILE A 35 -1.89 13.50 5.26
N LEU A 36 -1.48 14.36 4.32
CA LEU A 36 -0.28 14.17 3.50
C LEU A 36 1.01 13.92 4.32
N PRO A 37 1.43 14.81 5.24
CA PRO A 37 2.65 14.59 6.04
C PRO A 37 2.51 13.39 6.99
N ILE A 38 1.31 13.11 7.51
CA ILE A 38 1.05 11.94 8.36
C ILE A 38 1.26 10.65 7.55
N ALA A 39 0.69 10.57 6.35
CA ALA A 39 0.81 9.42 5.47
C ALA A 39 2.27 9.17 5.06
N ILE A 40 3.00 10.22 4.67
CA ILE A 40 4.42 10.12 4.29
C ILE A 40 5.27 9.65 5.48
N LEU A 41 5.03 10.18 6.68
CA LEU A 41 5.79 9.81 7.88
C LEU A 41 5.52 8.35 8.27
N LEU A 42 4.24 7.94 8.33
CA LEU A 42 3.86 6.57 8.65
C LEU A 42 4.43 5.58 7.63
N PHE A 43 4.35 5.90 6.34
CA PHE A 43 4.90 5.04 5.29
C PHE A 43 6.44 4.99 5.32
N GLY A 44 7.09 6.11 5.62
CA GLY A 44 8.54 6.17 5.83
C GLY A 44 8.98 5.27 6.98
N LEU A 45 8.28 5.33 8.12
CA LEU A 45 8.53 4.43 9.25
C LEU A 45 8.30 2.97 8.87
N HIS A 46 7.21 2.66 8.16
CA HIS A 46 6.94 1.33 7.65
C HIS A 46 8.09 0.80 6.78
N THR A 47 8.59 1.62 5.86
CA THR A 47 9.70 1.27 4.98
C THR A 47 10.96 0.96 5.77
N VAL A 48 11.32 1.78 6.76
CA VAL A 48 12.49 1.55 7.63
C VAL A 48 12.31 0.27 8.44
N LEU A 49 11.16 0.09 9.10
CA LEU A 49 10.87 -1.10 9.90
C LEU A 49 10.86 -2.38 9.04
N GLY A 50 10.57 -2.28 7.75
CA GLY A 50 10.65 -3.39 6.78
C GLY A 50 12.04 -4.02 6.63
N PHE A 51 13.11 -3.32 7.01
CA PHE A 51 14.48 -3.86 6.95
C PHE A 51 14.91 -4.64 8.20
N PHE A 52 14.24 -4.44 9.34
CA PHE A 52 14.69 -4.97 10.64
C PHE A 52 13.76 -6.04 11.21
N GLY A 53 14.31 -7.04 11.90
CA GLY A 53 13.50 -8.03 12.64
C GLY A 53 12.57 -8.88 11.77
N ASN A 54 12.99 -9.18 10.53
CA ASN A 54 12.22 -10.02 9.63
C ASN A 54 12.44 -11.50 9.93
N GLN A 55 11.39 -12.29 9.81
CA GLN A 55 11.43 -13.74 9.98
C GLN A 55 11.06 -14.42 8.67
N SER A 56 11.71 -15.55 8.38
CA SER A 56 11.36 -16.40 7.25
C SER A 56 10.50 -17.56 7.73
N GLY A 57 9.57 -18.00 6.91
CA GLY A 57 8.67 -19.10 7.24
C GLY A 57 7.50 -19.19 6.27
N ALA A 58 6.62 -20.15 6.53
CA ALA A 58 5.40 -20.36 5.79
C ALA A 58 4.19 -20.29 6.73
N LEU A 59 3.09 -19.75 6.24
CA LEU A 59 1.81 -19.67 6.94
C LEU A 59 0.72 -20.32 6.10
N PHE A 60 -0.41 -20.62 6.75
CA PHE A 60 -1.63 -21.14 6.11
C PHE A 60 -1.37 -22.38 5.24
N GLY A 61 -0.59 -23.35 5.76
CA GLY A 61 -0.29 -24.58 5.03
C GLY A 61 0.59 -24.39 3.78
N GLY A 62 1.28 -23.26 3.65
CA GLY A 62 2.14 -22.97 2.50
C GLY A 62 1.57 -21.96 1.51
N MET A 63 0.32 -21.51 1.72
CA MET A 63 -0.29 -20.48 0.87
C MET A 63 0.46 -19.15 0.92
N TYR A 64 1.02 -18.78 2.08
CA TYR A 64 1.88 -17.61 2.25
C TYR A 64 3.29 -18.05 2.63
N GLN A 65 4.29 -17.50 1.95
CA GLN A 65 5.69 -17.81 2.16
C GLN A 65 6.51 -16.54 2.28
N THR A 66 7.53 -16.57 3.14
CA THR A 66 8.48 -15.48 3.30
C THR A 66 9.88 -16.03 3.44
N SER A 67 10.78 -15.51 2.63
CA SER A 67 12.21 -15.81 2.59
C SER A 67 13.01 -14.51 2.51
N GLY A 68 14.32 -14.57 2.71
CA GLY A 68 15.20 -13.40 2.59
C GLY A 68 15.06 -12.68 1.23
N LEU A 69 14.87 -13.44 0.14
CA LEU A 69 14.66 -12.87 -1.19
C LEU A 69 13.30 -12.17 -1.31
N ILE A 70 12.23 -12.79 -0.81
CA ILE A 70 10.88 -12.20 -0.79
C ILE A 70 10.88 -10.89 0.00
N ILE A 71 11.53 -10.86 1.17
CA ILE A 71 11.67 -9.66 1.99
C ILE A 71 12.42 -8.57 1.22
N LEU A 72 13.52 -8.92 0.54
CA LEU A 72 14.28 -7.98 -0.27
C LEU A 72 13.42 -7.38 -1.38
N MET A 73 12.65 -8.19 -2.09
CA MET A 73 11.76 -7.74 -3.16
C MET A 73 10.69 -6.77 -2.65
N LYS A 74 10.03 -7.07 -1.52
CA LYS A 74 9.07 -6.17 -0.89
C LYS A 74 9.71 -4.84 -0.48
N ASN A 75 10.93 -4.89 0.06
CA ASN A 75 11.64 -3.68 0.48
C ASN A 75 12.02 -2.80 -0.72
N ILE A 76 12.46 -3.40 -1.84
CA ILE A 76 12.73 -2.66 -3.09
C ILE A 76 11.43 -2.00 -3.59
N LEU A 77 10.32 -2.74 -3.59
CA LEU A 77 9.02 -2.20 -3.98
C LEU A 77 8.58 -1.04 -3.06
N ASN A 78 8.72 -1.20 -1.75
CA ASN A 78 8.41 -0.15 -0.76
C ASN A 78 9.24 1.12 -1.00
N ILE A 79 10.53 1.00 -1.32
CA ILE A 79 11.36 2.16 -1.69
C ILE A 79 10.83 2.82 -2.96
N GLY A 80 10.48 2.04 -3.99
CA GLY A 80 9.90 2.57 -5.23
C GLY A 80 8.62 3.37 -4.97
N VAL A 81 7.70 2.81 -4.18
CA VAL A 81 6.46 3.48 -3.79
C VAL A 81 6.75 4.72 -2.94
N PHE A 82 7.73 4.68 -2.05
CA PHE A 82 8.10 5.84 -1.24
C PHE A 82 8.59 7.01 -2.12
N ILE A 83 9.39 6.73 -3.14
CA ILE A 83 9.85 7.74 -4.11
C ILE A 83 8.65 8.34 -4.87
N VAL A 84 7.68 7.50 -5.28
CA VAL A 84 6.45 7.97 -5.94
C VAL A 84 5.62 8.85 -5.00
N LEU A 85 5.49 8.48 -3.74
CA LEU A 85 4.79 9.26 -2.71
C LEU A 85 5.39 10.65 -2.50
N LEU A 86 6.72 10.73 -2.42
CA LEU A 86 7.40 12.02 -2.27
C LEU A 86 7.21 12.91 -3.50
N GLN A 87 7.23 12.33 -4.71
CA GLN A 87 6.98 13.07 -5.94
C GLN A 87 5.53 13.54 -6.07
N SER A 88 4.56 12.73 -5.64
CA SER A 88 3.14 13.06 -5.75
C SER A 88 2.68 14.12 -4.75
N ALA A 89 3.45 14.38 -3.68
CA ALA A 89 3.12 15.35 -2.64
C ALA A 89 2.83 16.77 -3.18
N ASN A 90 3.66 17.28 -4.10
CA ASN A 90 3.45 18.61 -4.71
C ASN A 90 2.25 18.63 -5.66
N TRP A 91 1.90 17.50 -6.26
CA TRP A 91 0.76 17.39 -7.16
C TRP A 91 -0.56 17.29 -6.39
N LEU A 92 -0.56 16.61 -5.24
CA LEU A 92 -1.72 16.45 -4.36
C LEU A 92 -2.12 17.75 -3.64
N THR A 93 -1.17 18.67 -3.41
CA THR A 93 -1.45 19.96 -2.74
C THR A 93 -2.08 21.01 -3.67
N LYS A 94 -2.25 20.72 -4.96
CA LYS A 94 -2.98 21.58 -5.90
C LYS A 94 -4.46 21.65 -5.55
N ALA A 95 -5.08 22.81 -5.77
CA ALA A 95 -6.48 23.10 -5.41
C ALA A 95 -7.48 22.04 -5.91
N GLU A 96 -7.26 21.50 -7.11
CA GLU A 96 -8.08 20.48 -7.75
C GLU A 96 -8.10 19.13 -7.00
N ASN A 97 -7.04 18.82 -6.26
CA ASN A 97 -6.83 17.52 -5.62
C ASN A 97 -7.04 17.56 -4.09
N LEU A 98 -7.17 18.75 -3.49
CA LEU A 98 -7.16 18.92 -2.03
C LEU A 98 -8.20 18.07 -1.29
N ASN A 99 -9.39 17.89 -1.90
CA ASN A 99 -10.48 17.15 -1.27
C ASN A 99 -10.34 15.63 -1.40
N LYS A 100 -9.45 15.15 -2.29
CA LYS A 100 -9.30 13.73 -2.65
C LYS A 100 -7.97 13.12 -2.16
N ILE A 101 -7.17 13.88 -1.40
CA ILE A 101 -5.83 13.46 -0.95
C ILE A 101 -5.86 12.10 -0.24
N SER A 102 -6.85 11.88 0.63
CA SER A 102 -7.03 10.62 1.35
C SER A 102 -7.32 9.44 0.43
N GLU A 103 -8.20 9.62 -0.57
CA GLU A 103 -8.54 8.60 -1.57
C GLU A 103 -7.30 8.11 -2.31
N TYR A 104 -6.39 9.02 -2.68
CA TYR A 104 -5.13 8.67 -3.32
C TYR A 104 -4.29 7.70 -2.46
N PHE A 105 -4.15 7.99 -1.16
CA PHE A 105 -3.38 7.13 -0.26
C PHE A 105 -4.04 5.77 -0.04
N ILE A 106 -5.37 5.74 0.11
CA ILE A 106 -6.11 4.49 0.30
C ILE A 106 -5.94 3.59 -0.92
N LEU A 107 -6.07 4.13 -2.14
CA LEU A 107 -5.90 3.37 -3.37
C LEU A 107 -4.46 2.90 -3.56
N LEU A 108 -3.48 3.76 -3.28
CA LEU A 108 -2.05 3.42 -3.41
C LEU A 108 -1.63 2.34 -2.41
N PHE A 109 -2.03 2.45 -1.16
CA PHE A 109 -1.68 1.48 -0.13
C PHE A 109 -2.42 0.16 -0.35
N SER A 110 -3.68 0.19 -0.80
CA SER A 110 -4.41 -1.02 -1.18
C SER A 110 -3.71 -1.76 -2.33
N THR A 111 -3.28 -1.01 -3.36
CA THR A 111 -2.47 -1.56 -4.47
C THR A 111 -1.21 -2.26 -3.96
N LEU A 112 -0.46 -1.59 -3.08
CA LEU A 112 0.78 -2.13 -2.53
C LEU A 112 0.56 -3.33 -1.59
N ILE A 113 -0.54 -3.35 -0.81
CA ILE A 113 -0.93 -4.52 -0.01
C ILE A 113 -1.14 -5.72 -0.94
N GLY A 114 -1.90 -5.55 -2.03
CA GLY A 114 -2.10 -6.59 -3.05
C GLY A 114 -0.78 -7.10 -3.63
N MET A 115 0.12 -6.19 -4.02
CA MET A 115 1.45 -6.55 -4.52
C MET A 115 2.30 -7.31 -3.49
N ASN A 116 2.24 -6.95 -2.21
CA ASN A 116 2.97 -7.66 -1.16
C ASN A 116 2.43 -9.09 -0.95
N PHE A 117 1.11 -9.29 -0.99
CA PHE A 117 0.51 -10.62 -0.97
C PHE A 117 0.89 -11.44 -2.21
N MET A 118 0.91 -10.80 -3.38
CA MET A 118 1.34 -11.42 -4.63
C MET A 118 2.81 -11.90 -4.58
N ILE A 119 3.72 -11.08 -4.04
CA ILE A 119 5.15 -11.46 -3.89
C ILE A 119 5.32 -12.61 -2.88
N SER A 120 4.42 -12.73 -1.91
CA SER A 120 4.47 -13.74 -0.85
C SER A 120 3.68 -15.01 -1.15
N SER A 121 3.05 -15.09 -2.32
CA SER A 121 2.16 -16.21 -2.63
C SER A 121 2.96 -17.50 -2.80
N GLY A 122 2.60 -18.54 -2.05
CA GLY A 122 3.08 -19.90 -2.25
C GLY A 122 2.15 -20.76 -3.13
N GLU A 123 0.90 -20.34 -3.30
CA GLU A 123 -0.09 -21.00 -4.14
C GLU A 123 -0.81 -20.03 -5.09
N PHE A 124 -1.40 -20.58 -6.15
CA PHE A 124 -2.08 -19.82 -7.19
C PHE A 124 -3.25 -18.98 -6.68
N LEU A 125 -4.01 -19.48 -5.69
CA LEU A 125 -5.14 -18.74 -5.13
C LEU A 125 -4.68 -17.42 -4.47
N MET A 126 -3.63 -17.48 -3.64
CA MET A 126 -3.11 -16.28 -2.98
C MET A 126 -2.49 -15.31 -3.99
N PHE A 127 -1.81 -15.85 -5.01
CA PHE A 127 -1.27 -15.07 -6.12
C PHE A 127 -2.38 -14.29 -6.85
N TYR A 128 -3.46 -14.98 -7.22
CA TYR A 128 -4.60 -14.38 -7.92
C TYR A 128 -5.32 -13.33 -7.08
N LEU A 129 -5.57 -13.61 -5.79
CA LEU A 129 -6.18 -12.63 -4.88
C LEU A 129 -5.28 -11.40 -4.68
N GLY A 130 -3.96 -11.60 -4.59
CA GLY A 130 -3.00 -10.50 -4.54
C GLY A 130 -3.02 -9.64 -5.80
N LEU A 131 -3.14 -10.27 -6.97
CA LEU A 131 -3.31 -9.59 -8.26
C LEU A 131 -4.58 -8.74 -8.28
N GLU A 132 -5.75 -9.31 -7.97
CA GLU A 132 -7.01 -8.56 -7.99
C GLU A 132 -7.04 -7.41 -6.98
N LEU A 133 -6.47 -7.63 -5.79
CA LEU A 133 -6.33 -6.57 -4.78
C LEU A 133 -5.39 -5.45 -5.24
N ALA A 134 -4.45 -5.74 -6.14
CA ALA A 134 -3.57 -4.74 -6.74
C ALA A 134 -4.20 -4.04 -7.96
N THR A 135 -4.86 -4.79 -8.84
CA THR A 135 -5.36 -4.28 -10.13
C THR A 135 -6.56 -3.36 -9.97
N ILE A 136 -7.53 -3.70 -9.10
CA ILE A 136 -8.75 -2.90 -8.93
C ILE A 136 -8.44 -1.48 -8.42
N PRO A 137 -7.68 -1.29 -7.32
CA PRO A 137 -7.35 0.06 -6.86
C PRO A 137 -6.39 0.78 -7.80
N MET A 138 -5.53 0.05 -8.52
CA MET A 138 -4.65 0.64 -9.54
C MET A 138 -5.44 1.23 -10.71
N ALA A 139 -6.47 0.53 -11.20
CA ALA A 139 -7.34 1.08 -12.25
C ALA A 139 -8.01 2.39 -11.79
N ALA A 140 -8.46 2.43 -10.53
CA ALA A 140 -9.00 3.66 -9.93
C ALA A 140 -7.94 4.78 -9.78
N LEU A 141 -6.66 4.45 -9.52
CA LEU A 141 -5.57 5.43 -9.52
C LEU A 141 -5.30 6.02 -10.90
N VAL A 142 -5.41 5.22 -11.96
CA VAL A 142 -5.26 5.70 -13.34
C VAL A 142 -6.40 6.65 -13.71
N ALA A 143 -7.63 6.32 -13.30
CA ALA A 143 -8.83 7.14 -13.49
C ALA A 143 -9.05 8.21 -12.39
N TYR A 144 -8.03 8.53 -11.60
CA TYR A 144 -8.17 9.39 -10.42
C TYR A 144 -8.69 10.80 -10.74
N ASN A 145 -8.26 11.38 -11.87
CA ASN A 145 -8.78 12.68 -12.31
C ASN A 145 -10.02 12.51 -13.17
N THR A 146 -11.17 12.36 -12.51
CA THR A 146 -12.49 12.14 -13.13
C THR A 146 -12.92 13.24 -14.10
N PHE A 147 -12.39 14.46 -13.99
CA PHE A 147 -12.75 15.58 -14.88
C PHE A 147 -11.84 15.66 -16.12
N ASN A 148 -10.74 14.91 -16.14
CA ASN A 148 -9.83 14.85 -17.28
C ASN A 148 -10.18 13.65 -18.16
N GLN A 149 -10.67 13.92 -19.36
CA GLN A 149 -11.04 12.88 -20.34
C GLN A 149 -9.90 11.88 -20.59
N LYS A 150 -8.64 12.34 -20.66
CA LYS A 150 -7.49 11.44 -20.87
C LYS A 150 -7.26 10.49 -19.69
N SER A 151 -7.52 10.93 -18.47
CA SER A 151 -7.40 10.08 -17.26
C SER A 151 -8.54 9.08 -17.20
N ALA A 152 -9.76 9.51 -17.54
CA ALA A 152 -10.92 8.63 -17.60
C ALA A 152 -10.77 7.54 -18.68
N GLU A 153 -10.32 7.90 -19.89
CA GLU A 153 -10.08 6.94 -20.98
C GLU A 153 -8.94 5.97 -20.68
N ALA A 154 -7.90 6.41 -19.95
CA ALA A 154 -6.78 5.54 -19.61
C ALA A 154 -7.12 4.45 -18.57
N GLY A 155 -8.20 4.64 -17.79
CA GLY A 155 -8.64 3.67 -16.79
C GLY A 155 -9.68 2.66 -17.28
N VAL A 156 -10.16 2.81 -18.52
CA VAL A 156 -11.11 1.91 -19.20
C VAL A 156 -10.35 0.93 -20.10
#